data_AF-K6GQB5-F1
#
_entry.id   AF-K6GQB5-F1
#
_cell.length_a   1.000
_cell.length_b   1.000
_cell.length_c   1.000
_cell.angle_alpha   90.00
_cell.angle_beta   90.00
_cell.angle_gamma   90.00
#
_symmetry.space_group_name_H-M   'P 1'
#
loop_
_entity.id
_entity.type
_entity.pdbx_description
1 polymer ?
#
loop_
_entity_poly.entity_id
_entity_poly.type
_entity_poly.pdbx_seq_one_letter_code
_entity_poly.pdbx_strand_id
1 'polypeptide(L)'
;MQAKAKKPVAKLMAYGIGSVALYAAVYQFQDILLTTSARGGVFTALPIATVFLFSWIHGTFAGTLWEVLGVNAVTKAPAQTATRAPARQDSRPRATVSV
;
A
#
# COMPACT_ATOMS: atom_id res chain seq x y z
N MET A 1 10.48 -5.11 -25.93
CA MET A 1 10.89 -3.76 -25.49
C MET A 1 10.51 -3.62 -24.02
N GLN A 2 11.48 -3.72 -23.10
CA GLN A 2 11.22 -3.58 -21.67
C GLN A 2 10.83 -2.12 -21.43
N ALA A 3 9.56 -1.86 -21.11
CA ALA A 3 9.10 -0.54 -20.75
C ALA A 3 9.92 -0.07 -19.55
N LYS A 4 10.73 0.97 -19.75
CA LYS A 4 11.51 1.63 -18.70
C LYS A 4 10.50 2.19 -17.70
N ALA A 5 10.16 1.41 -16.67
CA ALA A 5 9.23 1.81 -15.63
C ALA A 5 9.75 3.15 -15.07
N LYS A 6 9.02 4.23 -15.36
CA LYS A 6 9.41 5.56 -14.88
C LYS A 6 9.41 5.47 -13.36
N LYS A 7 10.59 5.63 -12.76
CA LYS A 7 10.75 5.69 -11.30
C LYS A 7 9.74 6.73 -10.77
N PRO A 8 8.97 6.44 -9.71
CA PRO A 8 7.92 7.31 -9.19
C PRO A 8 8.46 8.53 -8.43
N VAL A 9 9.52 9.17 -8.96
CA VAL A 9 10.23 10.30 -8.35
C VAL A 9 9.32 11.51 -8.17
N ALA A 10 8.36 11.72 -9.07
CA ALA A 10 7.37 12.79 -8.93
C ALA A 10 6.44 12.55 -7.72
N LYS A 11 6.03 11.29 -7.49
CA LYS A 11 5.23 10.92 -6.31
C LYS A 11 6.06 11.08 -5.04
N LEU A 12 7.32 10.63 -5.05
CA LEU A 12 8.25 10.83 -3.95
C LEU A 12 8.37 12.30 -3.55
N MET A 13 8.61 13.20 -4.52
CA MET A 13 8.75 14.63 -4.25
C MET A 13 7.44 15.22 -3.71
N ALA A 14 6.29 14.87 -4.28
CA ALA A 14 4.99 15.33 -3.79
C ALA A 14 4.71 14.87 -2.35
N TYR A 15 4.94 13.60 -2.03
CA TYR A 15 4.73 13.08 -0.68
C TYR A 15 5.81 13.55 0.31
N GLY A 16 7.04 13.76 -0.15
CA GLY A 16 8.13 14.32 0.66
C GLY A 16 7.85 15.77 1.06
N ILE A 17 7.50 16.62 0.09
CA ILE A 17 7.05 18.00 0.35
C ILE A 17 5.81 17.99 1.24
N GLY A 18 4.84 17.11 0.97
CA GLY A 18 3.65 16.92 1.79
C GLY A 18 4.00 16.56 3.24
N SER A 19 4.94 15.64 3.47
CA SER A 19 5.34 15.23 4.81
C SER A 19 6.09 16.35 5.56
N VAL A 20 6.95 17.12 4.89
CA VAL A 20 7.63 18.28 5.47
C VAL A 20 6.62 19.38 5.82
N ALA A 21 5.70 19.70 4.91
CA ALA A 21 4.64 20.68 5.15
C ALA A 21 3.74 20.26 6.32
N LEU A 22 3.44 18.96 6.44
CA LEU A 22 2.65 18.42 7.54
C LEU A 22 3.36 18.56 8.90
N TYR A 23 4.66 18.22 8.97
CA TYR A 23 5.48 18.46 10.16
C TYR A 23 5.48 19.96 10.53
N ALA A 24 5.76 20.83 9.55
CA ALA A 24 5.79 22.26 9.77
C ALA A 24 4.45 22.81 10.28
N ALA A 25 3.33 22.37 9.69
CA ALA A 25 1.99 22.76 10.11
C ALA A 25 1.69 22.35 11.56
N VAL A 26 2.01 21.10 11.94
CA VAL A 26 1.78 20.62 13.31
C VAL A 26 2.59 21.45 14.32
N TYR A 27 3.87 21.74 14.03
CA TYR A 27 4.69 22.57 14.91
C TYR A 27 4.23 24.04 14.93
N GLN A 28 3.78 24.59 13.81
CA GLN A 28 3.28 25.97 13.72
C GLN A 28 1.97 26.16 14.51
N PHE A 29 1.09 25.14 14.51
CA PHE A 29 -0.22 25.18 15.17
C PHE A 29 -0.26 24.36 16.46
N GLN A 30 0.89 24.02 17.03
CA GLN A 30 1.00 23.15 18.20
C GLN A 30 0.19 23.67 19.39
N ASP A 31 0.19 24.98 19.63
CA ASP A 31 -0.53 25.57 20.75
C ASP A 31 -2.05 25.40 20.60
N ILE A 32 -2.57 25.56 19.38
CA ILE A 32 -3.99 25.36 19.08
C ILE A 32 -4.35 23.88 19.20
N LEU A 33 -3.50 22.99 18.70
CA LEU A 33 -3.71 21.54 18.83
C LEU A 33 -3.75 21.13 20.31
N LEU A 34 -2.79 21.58 21.12
CA LEU A 34 -2.69 21.23 22.54
C LEU A 34 -3.84 21.82 23.35
N THR A 35 -4.11 23.13 23.20
CA THR A 35 -5.20 23.80 23.93
C THR A 35 -6.57 23.24 23.57
N THR A 36 -6.80 22.92 22.31
CA THR A 36 -8.07 22.32 21.85
C THR A 36 -8.20 20.88 22.33
N SER A 37 -7.11 20.09 22.27
CA SER A 37 -7.10 18.71 22.79
C SER A 37 -7.33 18.66 24.31
N ALA A 38 -6.77 19.62 25.05
CA ALA A 38 -6.88 19.70 26.51
C ALA A 38 -8.31 20.06 27.00
N ARG A 39 -9.15 20.67 26.14
CA ARG A 39 -10.55 20.97 26.48
C ARG A 39 -11.42 19.72 26.60
N GLY A 40 -10.96 18.55 26.14
CA GLY A 40 -11.69 17.29 26.26
C GLY A 40 -12.95 17.22 25.38
N GLY A 41 -13.72 16.13 25.52
CA GLY A 41 -14.93 15.90 24.73
C GLY A 41 -14.64 15.67 23.24
N VAL A 42 -15.47 16.25 22.35
CA VAL A 42 -15.33 16.11 20.88
C VAL A 42 -13.98 16.62 20.37
N PHE A 43 -13.35 17.55 21.09
CA PHE A 43 -12.07 18.12 20.71
C PHE A 43 -10.89 17.15 20.83
N THR A 44 -11.06 16.02 21.52
CA THR A 44 -10.06 14.92 21.55
C THR A 44 -9.95 14.19 20.21
N ALA A 45 -10.93 14.33 19.32
CA ALA A 45 -10.84 13.78 17.97
C ALA A 45 -9.78 14.47 17.10
N LEU A 46 -9.44 15.72 17.41
CA LEU A 46 -8.49 16.53 16.65
C LEU A 46 -7.06 15.95 16.63
N PRO A 47 -6.43 15.59 17.77
CA PRO A 47 -5.11 14.96 17.78
C PRO A 47 -5.15 13.56 17.17
N ILE A 48 -6.24 12.81 17.36
CA ILE A 48 -6.44 11.48 16.75
C ILE A 48 -6.44 11.58 15.22
N ALA A 49 -7.23 12.49 14.66
CA ALA A 49 -7.27 12.72 13.22
C ALA A 49 -5.91 13.18 12.68
N THR A 50 -5.20 14.02 13.45
CA THR A 50 -3.86 14.51 13.08
C THR A 50 -2.87 13.35 12.95
N VAL A 51 -2.79 12.44 13.93
CA VAL A 51 -1.86 11.29 13.84
C VAL A 51 -2.24 10.32 12.73
N PHE A 52 -3.52 10.13 12.42
CA PHE A 52 -3.95 9.32 11.27
C PHE A 52 -3.54 9.94 9.94
N LEU A 53 -3.76 11.24 9.77
CA LEU A 53 -3.31 11.97 8.57
C LEU A 53 -1.79 11.89 8.42
N PHE A 54 -1.06 12.02 9.53
CA PHE A 54 0.39 11.88 9.58
C PHE A 54 0.85 10.50 9.12
N SER A 55 0.25 9.45 9.68
CA SER A 55 0.55 8.05 9.34
C SER A 55 0.33 7.78 7.85
N TRP A 56 -0.78 8.29 7.28
CA TRP A 56 -1.05 8.13 5.86
C TRP A 56 0.01 8.81 4.98
N ILE A 57 0.24 10.11 5.18
CA ILE A 57 1.12 10.91 4.31
C ILE A 57 2.56 10.44 4.44
N HIS A 58 3.03 10.29 5.68
CA HIS A 58 4.39 9.82 5.96
C HIS A 58 4.60 8.37 5.52
N GLY A 59 3.61 7.50 5.72
CA GLY A 59 3.66 6.11 5.25
C GLY A 59 3.74 6.00 3.73
N THR A 60 2.97 6.82 3.01
CA THR A 60 3.03 6.87 1.54
C THR A 60 4.37 7.41 1.05
N PHE A 61 4.91 8.43 1.71
CA PHE A 61 6.27 8.92 1.47
C PHE A 61 7.30 7.81 1.66
N ALA A 62 7.29 7.12 2.80
CA ALA A 62 8.24 6.04 3.10
C ALA A 62 8.19 4.93 2.04
N GLY A 63 6.99 4.49 1.63
CA GLY A 63 6.82 3.51 0.55
C GLY A 63 7.46 3.98 -0.77
N THR A 64 7.14 5.19 -1.22
CA THR A 64 7.73 5.74 -2.46
C THR A 64 9.25 5.98 -2.35
N LEU A 65 9.77 6.25 -1.15
CA LEU A 65 11.19 6.39 -0.86
C LEU A 65 11.92 5.06 -1.06
N TRP A 66 11.39 3.97 -0.50
CA TRP A 66 11.94 2.64 -0.70
C TRP A 66 11.89 2.21 -2.17
N GLU A 67 10.80 2.50 -2.89
CA GLU A 67 10.69 2.24 -4.34
C GLU A 67 11.76 2.99 -5.17
N VAL A 68 12.00 4.28 -4.86
CA VAL A 68 13.02 5.07 -5.56
C VAL A 68 14.44 4.61 -5.21
N LEU A 69 14.69 4.21 -3.96
CA LEU A 69 15.94 3.57 -3.53
C LEU A 69 16.15 2.19 -4.18
N GLY A 70 15.13 1.62 -4.81
CA GLY A 70 15.20 0.32 -5.48
C GLY A 70 14.84 -0.86 -4.58
N VAL A 71 14.47 -0.61 -3.32
CA VAL A 71 13.91 -1.62 -2.41
C VAL A 71 12.43 -1.79 -2.78
N ASN A 72 12.19 -2.57 -3.82
CA ASN A 72 10.85 -2.91 -4.25
C ASN A 72 10.38 -4.16 -3.51
N ALA A 73 9.12 -4.16 -3.08
CA ALA A 73 8.50 -5.35 -2.53
C ALA A 73 8.59 -6.49 -3.55
N VAL A 74 9.01 -7.68 -3.11
CA VAL A 74 8.89 -8.88 -3.92
C VAL A 74 7.40 -9.16 -4.08
N THR A 75 6.81 -8.70 -5.18
CA THR A 75 5.49 -9.17 -5.59
C THR A 75 5.64 -10.65 -5.86
N LYS A 76 5.22 -11.50 -4.91
CA LYS A 76 5.03 -12.92 -5.21
C LYS A 76 4.13 -12.96 -6.42
N ALA A 77 4.63 -13.53 -7.52
CA ALA A 77 3.84 -13.74 -8.71
C ALA A 77 2.50 -14.37 -8.26
N PRO A 78 1.35 -13.89 -8.78
CA PRO A 78 0.10 -14.58 -8.51
C PRO A 78 0.34 -16.05 -8.81
N ALA A 79 0.08 -16.91 -7.82
CA ALA A 79 0.27 -18.35 -7.97
C ALA A 79 -0.36 -18.71 -9.31
N GLN A 80 0.46 -19.18 -10.27
CA GLN A 80 -0.05 -19.61 -11.55
C GLN A 80 -1.17 -20.58 -11.22
N THR A 81 -2.41 -20.20 -11.54
CA THR A 81 -3.53 -21.13 -11.52
C THR A 81 -3.08 -22.25 -12.41
N ALA A 82 -2.65 -23.37 -11.80
CA ALA A 82 -2.09 -24.48 -12.52
C ALA A 82 -3.11 -24.81 -13.62
N THR A 83 -2.73 -24.60 -14.88
CA THR A 83 -3.56 -24.93 -16.02
C THR A 83 -4.02 -26.36 -15.78
N ARG A 84 -5.30 -26.53 -15.44
CA ARG A 84 -5.85 -27.82 -15.04
C ARG A 84 -5.54 -28.76 -16.20
N ALA A 85 -4.67 -29.74 -15.95
CA ALA A 85 -4.25 -30.68 -16.98
C ALA A 85 -5.51 -31.23 -17.66
N PRO A 86 -5.54 -31.31 -19.00
CA PRO A 86 -6.71 -31.81 -19.71
C PRO A 86 -7.06 -33.19 -19.15
N ALA A 87 -8.35 -33.38 -18.83
CA ALA A 87 -8.83 -34.65 -18.31
C ALA A 87 -8.37 -35.77 -19.24
N ARG A 88 -7.62 -36.73 -18.71
CA ARG A 88 -7.12 -37.89 -19.44
C ARG A 88 -8.34 -38.60 -20.05
N GLN A 89 -8.44 -38.58 -21.37
CA GLN A 89 -9.44 -39.38 -22.07
C GLN A 89 -9.03 -40.84 -21.93
N ASP A 90 -9.74 -41.59 -21.08
CA ASP A 90 -9.56 -43.03 -20.97
C ASP A 90 -10.12 -43.68 -22.24
N SER A 91 -9.26 -43.86 -23.25
CA SER A 91 -9.57 -44.62 -24.48
C SER A 91 -9.49 -46.14 -24.28
N ARG A 92 -9.54 -46.63 -23.03
CA ARG A 92 -9.51 -48.08 -22.77
C ARG A 92 -10.88 -48.68 -23.11
N PRO A 93 -10.95 -49.71 -23.98
CA PRO A 93 -12.19 -50.42 -24.20
C PRO A 93 -12.64 -51.03 -22.88
N ARG A 94 -13.81 -50.59 -22.39
CA ARG A 94 -14.42 -51.14 -21.19
C ARG A 94 -14.84 -52.57 -21.52
N ALA A 95 -14.16 -53.56 -20.95
CA ALA A 95 -14.59 -54.95 -21.07
C ALA A 95 -15.96 -55.08 -20.40
N THR A 96 -17.02 -55.13 -21.21
CA THR A 96 -18.35 -55.52 -20.76
C THR A 96 -18.40 -57.03 -20.76
N VAL A 97 -18.48 -57.63 -19.58
CA VAL A 97 -18.79 -59.05 -19.46
C VAL A 97 -20.26 -59.21 -19.82
N SER A 98 -20.55 -59.88 -20.94
CA SER A 98 -21.91 -60.30 -21.29
C SER A 98 -22.33 -61.41 -20.34
N VAL A 99 -23.44 -61.19 -19.64
CA VAL A 99 -24.19 -62.19 -18.86
C VAL A 99 -25.14 -62.92 -19.78
#